data_AF-A0A3M7LBV9-F1
#
_entry.id   AF-A0A3M7LBV9-F1
#
_cell.length_a   1.000
_cell.length_b   1.000
_cell.length_c   1.000
_cell.angle_alpha   90.00
_cell.angle_beta   90.00
_cell.angle_gamma   90.00
#
_symmetry.space_group_name_H-M   'P 1'
#
loop_
_entity.id
_entity.type
_entity.pdbx_description
1 polymer ?
#
loop_
_entity_poly.entity_id
_entity_poly.type
_entity_poly.pdbx_seq_one_letter_code
_entity_poly.pdbx_strand_id
1 'polypeptide(L)'
;MKKIILLILMLALLNSCEKEVKNTYFTSDEIYNKIIEAIDITHKEISEKQTLFYVLNRYDTLIVMSTKYENVIKPTFMIKKEGTFYINSCKIIVTKPYYPTFKIIKYPNELKQNDVEKYLNHYDGNDYQKGVMYKIKDLEHLELIAKGDLRKYFYPIKEYKLPVIEPPK
;
A
#
# COMPACT_ATOMS: atom_id res chain seq x y z
N MET A 1 45.56 18.77 12.97
CA MET A 1 45.09 17.84 11.92
C MET A 1 43.86 17.03 12.33
N LYS A 2 43.83 16.38 13.51
CA LYS A 2 42.65 15.60 13.97
C LYS A 2 41.31 16.38 14.01
N LYS A 3 41.32 17.67 14.37
CA LYS A 3 40.11 18.51 14.42
C LYS A 3 39.50 18.84 13.05
N ILE A 4 40.32 18.91 11.99
CA ILE A 4 39.86 19.21 10.62
C ILE A 4 39.20 17.97 10.01
N ILE A 5 39.75 16.79 10.26
CA ILE A 5 39.19 15.51 9.81
C ILE A 5 37.81 15.26 10.43
N LEU A 6 37.63 15.58 11.71
CA LEU A 6 36.34 15.44 12.39
C LEU A 6 35.25 16.35 11.80
N LEU A 7 35.61 17.57 11.39
CA LEU A 7 34.70 18.53 10.78
C LEU A 7 34.24 18.07 9.39
N ILE A 8 35.16 17.52 8.59
CA ILE A 8 34.87 16.98 7.25
C ILE A 8 33.97 15.73 7.36
N LEU A 9 34.18 14.90 8.37
CA LEU A 9 33.33 13.73 8.64
C LEU A 9 31.90 14.13 9.06
N MET A 10 31.76 15.19 9.87
CA MET A 10 30.44 15.74 10.24
C MET A 10 29.71 16.37 9.05
N LEU A 11 30.41 17.12 8.18
CA LEU A 11 29.79 17.68 6.97
C LEU A 11 29.40 16.60 5.95
N ALA A 12 30.13 15.49 5.87
CA ALA A 12 29.78 14.36 5.02
C ALA A 12 28.51 13.62 5.50
N LEU A 13 28.25 13.59 6.82
CA LEU A 13 27.05 12.98 7.40
C LEU A 13 25.80 13.87 7.24
N LEU A 14 25.97 15.19 7.17
CA LEU A 14 24.87 16.14 6.94
C LEU A 14 24.41 16.19 5.47
N ASN A 15 25.25 15.72 4.54
CA ASN A 15 24.94 15.62 3.11
C ASN A 15 24.38 14.26 2.69
N SER A 16 23.88 13.46 3.65
CA SER A 16 22.97 12.38 3.28
C SER A 16 21.66 13.02 2.82
N CYS A 17 21.64 13.46 1.57
CA CYS A 17 20.41 13.80 0.87
C CYS A 17 19.50 12.58 0.98
N GLU A 18 18.46 12.67 1.79
CA GLU A 18 17.28 11.85 1.58
C GLU A 18 16.89 12.04 0.12
N LYS A 19 17.06 11.00 -0.69
CA LYS A 19 16.57 11.03 -2.07
C LYS A 19 15.07 11.22 -1.95
N GLU A 20 14.60 12.40 -2.31
CA GLU A 20 13.19 12.69 -2.43
C GLU A 20 12.59 11.62 -3.34
N VAL A 21 11.77 10.74 -2.76
CA VAL A 21 11.15 9.65 -3.51
C VAL A 21 10.09 10.29 -4.36
N LYS A 22 10.42 10.53 -5.63
CA LYS A 22 9.51 11.14 -6.59
C LYS A 22 8.29 10.24 -6.81
N ASN A 23 7.13 10.86 -6.91
CA ASN A 23 5.89 10.20 -7.29
C ASN A 23 5.97 9.70 -8.73
N THR A 24 6.31 8.42 -8.88
CA THR A 24 6.46 7.79 -10.20
C THR A 24 5.15 7.18 -10.69
N TYR A 25 4.35 6.64 -9.77
CA TYR A 25 3.27 5.71 -10.12
C TYR A 25 1.87 6.32 -10.09
N PHE A 26 1.67 7.40 -9.32
CA PHE A 26 0.34 7.95 -9.07
C PHE A 26 0.07 9.17 -9.94
N THR A 27 -1.21 9.45 -10.17
CA THR A 27 -1.65 10.57 -10.99
C THR A 27 -1.55 11.92 -10.29
N SER A 28 -1.41 11.93 -8.97
CA SER A 28 -1.24 13.13 -8.14
C SER A 28 -0.28 12.84 -6.99
N ASP A 29 0.46 13.87 -6.59
CA ASP A 29 1.35 13.85 -5.43
C ASP A 29 0.56 13.72 -4.14
N GLU A 30 -0.66 14.27 -4.06
CA GLU A 30 -1.51 14.10 -2.88
C GLU A 30 -1.86 12.63 -2.65
N ILE A 31 -2.22 11.88 -3.70
CA ILE A 31 -2.47 10.43 -3.59
C ILE A 31 -1.24 9.70 -3.05
N TYR A 32 -0.07 10.02 -3.59
CA TYR A 32 1.19 9.41 -3.17
C TYR A 32 1.50 9.72 -1.70
N ASN A 33 1.38 10.99 -1.31
CA ASN A 33 1.61 11.45 0.05
C ASN A 33 0.64 10.81 1.03
N LYS A 34 -0.63 10.66 0.68
CA LYS A 34 -1.64 9.97 1.51
C LYS A 34 -1.36 8.49 1.71
N ILE A 35 -0.74 7.84 0.72
CA ILE A 35 -0.29 6.45 0.85
C ILE A 35 0.86 6.35 1.84
N ILE A 36 1.86 7.23 1.74
CA ILE A 36 2.97 7.29 2.71
C ILE A 36 2.42 7.58 4.11
N GLU A 37 1.56 8.59 4.25
CA GLU A 37 0.94 8.96 5.52
C GLU A 37 0.16 7.78 6.12
N ALA A 38 -0.60 7.03 5.32
CA ALA A 38 -1.33 5.86 5.80
C ALA A 38 -0.42 4.72 6.28
N ILE A 39 0.71 4.50 5.62
CA ILE A 39 1.73 3.53 6.05
C ILE A 39 2.29 3.96 7.41
N ASP A 40 2.65 5.23 7.54
CA ASP A 40 3.16 5.83 8.77
C ASP A 40 2.16 5.72 9.94
N ILE A 41 0.90 6.10 9.71
CA ILE A 41 -0.20 5.94 10.68
C ILE A 41 -0.31 4.47 11.08
N THR A 42 -0.25 3.56 10.11
CA THR A 42 -0.40 2.13 10.40
C THR A 42 0.74 1.60 11.27
N HIS A 43 1.98 1.99 10.99
CA HIS A 43 3.14 1.60 11.81
C HIS A 43 3.09 2.18 13.22
N LYS A 44 2.68 3.44 13.36
CA LYS A 44 2.68 4.16 14.65
C LYS A 44 1.49 3.82 15.54
N GLU A 45 0.31 3.60 14.95
CA GLU A 45 -0.95 3.59 15.71
C GLU A 45 -1.73 2.27 15.62
N ILE A 46 -1.46 1.41 14.63
CA ILE A 46 -2.36 0.28 14.31
C ILE A 46 -1.67 -1.08 14.43
N SER A 47 -0.50 -1.23 13.81
CA SER A 47 0.24 -2.48 13.81
C SER A 47 1.72 -2.22 13.54
N GLU A 48 2.49 -2.09 14.61
CA GLU A 48 3.95 -2.02 14.53
C GLU A 48 4.49 -3.23 13.75
N LYS A 49 5.52 -2.98 12.91
CA LYS A 49 6.29 -3.98 12.14
C LYS A 49 5.64 -4.56 10.88
N GLN A 50 4.48 -4.10 10.45
CA GLN A 50 3.91 -4.56 9.17
C GLN A 50 4.70 -3.99 7.99
N THR A 51 5.25 -4.83 7.12
CA THR A 51 6.03 -4.36 5.96
C THR A 51 5.30 -4.55 4.64
N LEU A 52 4.05 -5.01 4.67
CA LEU A 52 3.27 -5.33 3.48
C LEU A 52 1.93 -4.61 3.50
N PHE A 53 1.64 -3.89 2.42
CA PHE A 53 0.45 -3.07 2.28
C PHE A 53 -0.24 -3.31 0.94
N TYR A 54 -1.56 -3.20 0.95
CA TYR A 54 -2.41 -3.16 -0.24
C TYR A 54 -2.91 -1.74 -0.45
N VAL A 55 -2.80 -1.25 -1.68
CA VAL A 55 -3.44 -0.02 -2.15
C VAL A 55 -4.61 -0.39 -3.05
N LEU A 56 -5.81 0.00 -2.63
CA LEU A 56 -7.04 -0.24 -3.36
C LEU A 56 -7.70 1.06 -3.76
N ASN A 57 -8.22 1.07 -4.99
CA ASN A 57 -9.10 2.11 -5.49
C ASN A 57 -10.47 1.50 -5.74
N ARG A 58 -11.46 1.90 -4.94
CA ARG A 58 -12.84 1.42 -5.06
C ARG A 58 -13.78 2.60 -5.10
N TYR A 59 -14.48 2.78 -6.22
CA TYR A 59 -15.29 3.97 -6.46
C TYR A 59 -14.47 5.25 -6.31
N ASP A 60 -14.82 6.08 -5.34
CA ASP A 60 -14.12 7.31 -4.97
C ASP A 60 -13.39 7.15 -3.63
N THR A 61 -12.94 5.93 -3.33
CA THR A 61 -12.25 5.61 -2.07
C THR A 61 -10.87 5.04 -2.33
N LEU A 62 -9.87 5.66 -1.70
CA LEU A 62 -8.52 5.11 -1.57
C LEU A 62 -8.44 4.33 -0.26
N ILE A 63 -7.97 3.09 -0.32
CA ILE A 63 -7.78 2.25 0.87
C ILE A 63 -6.35 1.77 0.91
N VAL A 64 -5.68 1.99 2.05
CA VAL A 64 -4.33 1.49 2.31
C VAL A 64 -4.41 0.55 3.49
N MET A 65 -4.13 -0.73 3.26
CA MET A 65 -4.38 -1.79 4.23
C MET A 65 -3.12 -2.63 4.44
N SER A 66 -2.70 -2.75 5.70
CA SER A 66 -1.63 -3.67 6.10
C SER A 66 -2.11 -5.12 6.17
N THR A 67 -1.18 -6.04 5.93
CA THR A 67 -1.37 -7.48 6.10
C THR A 67 -0.03 -8.13 6.42
N LYS A 68 -0.03 -9.16 7.25
CA LYS A 68 1.18 -9.87 7.65
C LYS A 68 1.76 -10.75 6.55
N TYR A 69 0.88 -11.31 5.71
CA TYR A 69 1.30 -12.08 4.54
C TYR A 69 0.46 -11.74 3.31
N GLU A 70 0.97 -12.07 2.12
CA GLU A 70 0.21 -11.94 0.88
C GLU A 70 -0.86 -13.03 0.79
N ASN A 71 -1.98 -12.75 0.12
CA ASN A 71 -3.01 -13.78 -0.16
C ASN A 71 -3.61 -14.48 1.08
N VAL A 72 -3.72 -13.80 2.21
CA VAL A 72 -4.14 -14.41 3.49
C VAL A 72 -5.65 -14.29 3.74
N ILE A 73 -6.25 -13.12 3.47
CA ILE A 73 -7.59 -12.77 3.95
C ILE A 73 -8.51 -12.55 2.76
N LYS A 74 -9.81 -12.87 2.85
CA LYS A 74 -10.78 -12.30 1.89
C LYS A 74 -10.90 -10.79 2.19
N PRO A 75 -10.76 -9.87 1.22
CA PRO A 75 -10.65 -10.12 -0.21
C PRO A 75 -9.22 -10.14 -0.78
N THR A 76 -8.15 -9.91 0.00
CA THR A 76 -6.77 -9.77 -0.49
C THR A 76 -6.30 -10.87 -1.43
N PHE A 77 -6.65 -12.13 -1.16
CA PHE A 77 -6.28 -13.23 -2.06
C PHE A 77 -7.12 -13.29 -3.35
N MET A 78 -8.33 -12.74 -3.33
CA MET A 78 -9.27 -12.77 -4.46
C MET A 78 -9.15 -11.52 -5.34
N ILE A 79 -8.41 -10.50 -4.90
CA ILE A 79 -8.26 -9.24 -5.62
C ILE A 79 -7.23 -9.38 -6.73
N LYS A 80 -7.59 -8.87 -7.92
CA LYS A 80 -6.66 -8.70 -9.05
C LYS A 80 -5.63 -7.65 -8.70
N LYS A 81 -4.35 -7.99 -8.86
CA LYS A 81 -3.22 -7.10 -8.57
C LYS A 81 -2.70 -6.50 -9.89
N GLU A 82 -2.40 -5.21 -9.89
CA GLU A 82 -1.79 -4.51 -11.02
C GLU A 82 -0.27 -4.51 -10.95
N GLY A 83 0.31 -4.71 -9.77
CA GLY A 83 1.75 -4.83 -9.58
C GLY A 83 2.19 -4.30 -8.23
N THR A 84 3.50 -4.19 -8.05
CA THR A 84 4.08 -3.76 -6.78
C THR A 84 5.12 -2.66 -6.95
N PHE A 85 5.32 -1.91 -5.85
CA PHE A 85 6.44 -1.01 -5.68
C PHE A 85 6.85 -0.99 -4.21
N TYR A 86 7.93 -0.28 -3.89
CA TYR A 86 8.52 -0.27 -2.55
C TYR A 86 8.70 1.15 -2.03
N ILE A 87 8.36 1.36 -0.75
CA ILE A 87 8.65 2.58 0.02
C ILE A 87 9.27 2.14 1.34
N ASN A 88 10.46 2.66 1.71
CA ASN A 88 11.07 2.43 3.02
C ASN A 88 11.07 0.95 3.46
N SER A 89 11.50 0.04 2.58
CA SER A 89 11.48 -1.42 2.77
C SER A 89 10.09 -2.07 2.92
N CYS A 90 9.02 -1.30 2.79
CA CYS A 90 7.66 -1.82 2.71
C CYS A 90 7.32 -2.19 1.27
N LYS A 91 6.75 -3.38 1.11
CA LYS A 91 6.18 -3.85 -0.15
C LYS A 91 4.75 -3.34 -0.28
N ILE A 92 4.49 -2.61 -1.36
CA ILE A 92 3.18 -2.04 -1.64
C ILE A 92 2.58 -2.75 -2.85
N ILE A 93 1.49 -3.46 -2.63
CA ILE A 93 0.72 -4.16 -3.66
C ILE A 93 -0.39 -3.24 -4.13
N VAL A 94 -0.30 -2.80 -5.38
CA VAL A 94 -1.35 -2.01 -6.01
C VAL A 94 -2.33 -2.95 -6.69
N THR A 95 -3.59 -2.74 -6.42
CA THR A 95 -4.67 -3.58 -6.95
C THR A 95 -5.32 -2.95 -8.17
N LYS A 96 -5.97 -3.78 -8.99
CA LYS A 96 -6.80 -3.30 -10.07
C LYS A 96 -7.97 -2.50 -9.49
N PRO A 97 -8.23 -1.27 -9.98
CA PRO A 97 -9.35 -0.47 -9.50
C PRO A 97 -10.70 -1.18 -9.70
N TYR A 98 -11.63 -0.98 -8.76
CA TYR A 98 -13.01 -1.45 -8.85
C TYR A 98 -13.97 -0.27 -9.02
N TYR A 99 -14.54 -0.14 -10.21
CA TYR A 99 -15.42 0.97 -10.61
C TYR A 99 -14.89 2.35 -10.19
N PRO A 100 -13.62 2.70 -10.48
CA PRO A 100 -13.05 3.94 -9.98
C PRO A 100 -13.75 5.17 -10.59
N THR A 101 -14.09 6.14 -9.75
CA THR A 101 -14.47 7.48 -10.19
C THR A 101 -13.24 8.27 -10.64
N PHE A 102 -12.10 8.03 -9.97
CA PHE A 102 -10.83 8.70 -10.23
C PHE A 102 -9.76 7.70 -10.65
N LYS A 103 -9.05 7.98 -11.75
CA LYS A 103 -7.86 7.23 -12.12
C LYS A 103 -6.70 7.68 -11.22
N ILE A 104 -6.25 6.80 -10.31
CA ILE A 104 -5.17 7.12 -9.36
C ILE A 104 -3.79 6.61 -9.78
N ILE A 105 -3.71 5.69 -10.74
CA ILE A 105 -2.45 5.11 -11.25
C ILE A 105 -2.19 5.68 -12.63
N LYS A 106 -1.00 6.25 -12.84
CA LYS A 106 -0.63 6.88 -14.11
C LYS A 106 -0.33 5.84 -15.19
N TYR A 107 0.63 4.96 -14.90
CA TYR A 107 1.16 3.92 -15.80
C TYR A 107 1.27 2.57 -15.08
N PRO A 108 0.22 1.71 -15.12
CA PRO A 108 0.23 0.42 -14.41
C PRO A 108 1.39 -0.50 -14.81
N ASN A 109 1.84 -0.41 -16.07
CA ASN A 109 2.95 -1.17 -16.62
C ASN A 109 4.32 -0.83 -16.00
N GLU A 110 4.45 0.30 -15.30
CA GLU A 110 5.68 0.67 -14.58
C GLU A 110 5.78 0.02 -13.19
N LEU A 111 4.69 -0.58 -12.70
CA LEU A 111 4.72 -1.39 -11.49
C LEU A 111 5.38 -2.74 -11.76
N LYS A 112 6.05 -3.30 -10.75
CA LYS A 112 6.65 -4.65 -10.85
C LYS A 112 5.55 -5.70 -10.93
N GLN A 113 5.49 -6.43 -12.04
CA GLN A 113 4.41 -7.39 -12.33
C GLN A 113 4.63 -8.78 -11.73
N ASN A 114 5.90 -9.21 -11.61
CA ASN A 114 6.27 -10.58 -11.23
C ASN A 114 6.61 -10.76 -9.74
N ASP A 115 6.37 -9.72 -8.94
CA ASP A 115 6.74 -9.67 -7.52
C ASP A 115 5.48 -9.75 -6.64
N VAL A 116 4.69 -10.77 -6.90
CA VAL A 116 3.43 -11.06 -6.21
C VAL A 116 3.36 -12.56 -5.99
N GLU A 117 3.00 -12.97 -4.79
CA GLU A 117 2.84 -14.38 -4.48
C GLU A 117 1.67 -14.99 -5.26
N LYS A 118 1.92 -16.18 -5.82
CA LYS A 118 0.93 -16.92 -6.63
C LYS A 118 0.03 -17.82 -5.80
N TYR A 119 0.49 -18.22 -4.61
CA TYR A 119 -0.20 -19.20 -3.77
C TYR A 119 -0.79 -18.56 -2.52
N LEU A 120 -1.77 -19.23 -1.93
CA LEU A 120 -2.32 -18.86 -0.63
C LEU A 120 -1.29 -19.16 0.45
N ASN A 121 -1.07 -18.20 1.34
CA ASN A 121 -0.29 -18.43 2.55
C ASN A 121 -1.13 -19.10 3.62
N HIS A 122 -0.46 -19.85 4.51
CA HIS A 122 -1.08 -20.36 5.72
C HIS A 122 -1.60 -19.20 6.58
N TYR A 123 -2.86 -19.27 6.98
CA TYR A 123 -3.55 -18.23 7.74
C TYR A 123 -4.21 -18.82 8.98
N ASP A 124 -3.90 -18.26 10.15
CA ASP A 124 -4.41 -18.72 11.45
C ASP A 124 -5.75 -18.07 11.84
N GLY A 125 -6.28 -17.15 11.02
CA GLY A 125 -7.54 -16.46 11.30
C GLY A 125 -7.41 -15.15 12.09
N ASN A 126 -6.21 -14.81 12.59
CA ASN A 126 -6.04 -13.74 13.59
C ASN A 126 -5.58 -12.39 13.01
N ASP A 127 -5.22 -12.35 11.73
CA ASP A 127 -4.83 -11.13 11.04
C ASP A 127 -6.05 -10.50 10.36
N TYR A 128 -6.58 -9.43 10.94
CA TYR A 128 -7.72 -8.71 10.36
C TYR A 128 -7.27 -7.50 9.54
N GLN A 129 -8.17 -7.01 8.69
CA GLN A 129 -7.91 -5.91 7.75
C GLN A 129 -7.68 -4.59 8.49
N LYS A 130 -6.42 -4.24 8.71
CA LYS A 130 -6.01 -3.01 9.41
C LYS A 130 -5.51 -1.97 8.43
N GLY A 131 -5.94 -0.73 8.55
CA GLY A 131 -5.41 0.33 7.70
C GLY A 131 -6.17 1.64 7.78
N VAL A 132 -6.13 2.37 6.66
CA VAL A 132 -6.68 3.71 6.52
C VAL A 132 -7.51 3.79 5.24
N MET A 133 -8.62 4.51 5.31
CA MET A 133 -9.49 4.79 4.17
C MET A 133 -9.68 6.28 3.99
N TYR A 134 -9.57 6.74 2.75
CA TYR A 134 -9.82 8.11 2.35
C TYR A 134 -10.91 8.18 1.29
N LYS A 135 -11.77 9.19 1.39
CA LYS A 135 -12.68 9.61 0.32
C LYS A 135 -11.94 10.57 -0.60
N ILE A 136 -11.89 10.25 -1.89
CA ILE A 136 -11.33 11.11 -2.93
C ILE A 136 -12.41 12.10 -3.34
N LYS A 137 -12.24 13.39 -3.07
CA LYS A 137 -13.13 14.45 -3.57
C LYS A 137 -12.69 14.88 -4.97
N ASP A 138 -11.39 15.02 -5.13
CA ASP A 138 -10.67 15.17 -6.38
C ASP A 138 -9.23 14.63 -6.18
N LEU A 139 -8.40 14.70 -7.21
CA LEU A 139 -7.05 14.11 -7.16
C LEU A 139 -6.11 14.82 -6.18
N GLU A 140 -6.41 16.06 -5.78
CA GLU A 140 -5.62 16.88 -4.86
C GLU A 140 -6.26 17.00 -3.46
N HIS A 141 -7.44 16.40 -3.24
CA HIS A 141 -8.16 16.47 -1.97
C HIS A 141 -8.72 15.12 -1.54
N LEU A 142 -8.11 14.55 -0.51
CA LEU A 142 -8.51 13.31 0.13
C LEU A 142 -8.93 13.53 1.58
N GLU A 143 -10.13 13.07 1.92
CA GLU A 143 -10.69 13.17 3.27
C GLU A 143 -10.55 11.83 3.99
N LEU A 144 -9.91 11.81 5.16
CA LEU A 144 -9.82 10.62 6.01
C LEU A 144 -11.21 10.22 6.52
N ILE A 145 -11.67 9.00 6.21
CA ILE A 145 -13.00 8.51 6.61
C ILE A 145 -12.97 7.33 7.58
N ALA A 146 -11.86 6.58 7.63
CA ALA A 146 -11.68 5.50 8.61
C ALA A 146 -10.20 5.20 8.85
N LYS A 147 -9.87 4.78 10.08
CA LYS A 147 -8.57 4.18 10.44
C LYS A 147 -8.76 3.04 11.44
N GLY A 148 -7.82 2.09 11.47
CA GLY A 148 -7.84 0.94 12.36
C GLY A 148 -8.45 -0.29 11.71
N ASP A 149 -9.42 -0.93 12.35
CA ASP A 149 -10.11 -2.12 11.84
C ASP A 149 -11.09 -1.77 10.70
N LEU A 150 -10.78 -2.23 9.50
CA LEU A 150 -11.54 -1.98 8.29
C LEU A 150 -12.52 -3.12 7.93
N ARG A 151 -12.61 -4.21 8.70
CA ARG A 151 -13.45 -5.38 8.37
C ARG A 151 -14.89 -5.02 8.02
N LYS A 152 -15.46 -4.02 8.69
CA LYS A 152 -16.82 -3.52 8.46
C LYS A 152 -17.04 -2.86 7.08
N TYR A 153 -15.99 -2.60 6.31
CA TYR A 153 -16.06 -1.99 4.97
C TYR A 153 -15.81 -2.99 3.83
N PHE A 154 -15.29 -4.18 4.16
CA PHE A 154 -14.92 -5.20 3.18
C PHE A 154 -15.87 -6.39 3.25
N TYR A 155 -17.02 -6.23 2.63
CA TYR A 155 -17.91 -7.37 2.36
C TYR A 155 -17.51 -8.07 1.07
N PRO A 156 -17.73 -9.39 0.96
CA PRO A 156 -17.60 -10.12 -0.29
C PRO A 156 -18.39 -9.49 -1.46
N ILE A 157 -17.71 -8.92 -2.45
CA ILE A 157 -18.33 -8.48 -3.71
C ILE A 157 -17.96 -9.47 -4.80
N LYS A 158 -18.96 -10.14 -5.39
CA LYS A 158 -18.74 -11.26 -6.31
C LYS A 158 -17.94 -10.88 -7.56
N GLU A 159 -18.12 -9.67 -8.09
CA GLU A 159 -17.50 -9.20 -9.35
C GLU A 159 -16.03 -8.81 -9.20
N TYR A 160 -15.61 -8.41 -8.00
CA TYR A 160 -14.23 -8.01 -7.72
C TYR A 160 -13.34 -9.20 -7.32
N LYS A 161 -13.97 -10.37 -7.17
CA LYS A 161 -13.35 -11.60 -6.70
C LYS A 161 -13.00 -12.48 -7.89
N LEU A 162 -11.75 -12.95 -7.93
CA LEU A 162 -11.40 -14.08 -8.78
C LEU A 162 -12.26 -15.31 -8.40
N PRO A 163 -12.63 -16.17 -9.36
CA PRO A 163 -13.27 -17.43 -9.03
C PRO A 163 -12.36 -18.23 -8.09
N VAL A 164 -12.95 -18.91 -7.11
CA VAL A 164 -12.19 -19.84 -6.26
C VAL A 164 -11.82 -21.02 -7.15
N ILE A 165 -10.54 -21.14 -7.48
CA ILE A 165 -10.00 -22.34 -8.14
C ILE A 165 -9.64 -23.30 -7.01
N GLU A 166 -10.38 -24.40 -6.88
CA GLU A 166 -10.01 -25.45 -5.95
C GLU A 166 -8.63 -26.01 -6.33
N PRO A 167 -7.73 -26.28 -5.36
CA PRO A 167 -6.49 -26.96 -5.66
C PRO A 167 -6.79 -28.33 -6.29
N PRO A 168 -5.98 -28.78 -7.26
CA PRO A 168 -6.15 -30.11 -7.84
C PRO A 168 -6.14 -31.17 -6.72
N LYS A 169 -7.11 -32.08 -6.78
CA LYS A 169 -7.26 -33.21 -5.85
C LYS A 169 -6.09 -34.18 -5.97
#